data_AF-A0A9X7ASF0-F1
#
_entry.id   AF-A0A9X7ASF0-F1
#
_cell.length_a   1.000
_cell.length_b   1.000
_cell.length_c   1.000
_cell.angle_alpha   90.00
_cell.angle_beta   90.00
_cell.angle_gamma   90.00
#
_symmetry.space_group_name_H-M   'P 1'
#
loop_
_entity.id
_entity.type
_entity.pdbx_description
1 polymer ?
#
loop_
_entity_poly.entity_id
_entity_poly.type
_entity_poly.pdbx_seq_one_letter_code
_entity_poly.pdbx_strand_id
1 'polypeptide(L)'
;MQKYWNQVEIAEIKSISGVGGSFGDDMDVYFIVFMKDGSTAQFHYNSRIAYEKRRELKKLYNEFNNVGETYQLMNEADIRVGGVSIPFGVRVDNSLDESEIKTFLEIEELTKQGKIIDNGRRQLAYICLLDIQNGKIVRGTLTDAYRKQLDAMGIVYEE
;
A
#
# COMPACT_ATOMS: atom_id res chain seq x y z
N MET A 1 17.66 -0.10 19.69
CA MET A 1 17.35 0.34 18.32
C MET A 1 18.61 0.22 17.48
N GLN A 2 18.51 -0.37 16.29
CA GLN A 2 19.65 -0.51 15.37
C GLN A 2 20.11 0.87 14.88
N LYS A 3 21.42 1.16 14.93
CA LYS A 3 21.99 2.48 14.57
C LYS A 3 22.25 2.63 13.07
N TYR A 4 22.69 1.54 12.43
CA TYR A 4 23.08 1.52 11.02
C TYR A 4 22.31 0.44 10.25
N TRP A 5 21.98 0.71 8.99
CA TRP A 5 21.46 -0.26 8.03
C TRP A 5 22.33 -0.23 6.78
N ASN A 6 23.00 -1.35 6.47
CA ASN A 6 23.93 -1.46 5.34
C ASN A 6 24.87 -0.25 5.16
N GLN A 7 25.58 0.12 6.24
CA GLN A 7 26.49 1.27 6.34
C GLN A 7 25.83 2.66 6.34
N VAL A 8 24.51 2.76 6.17
CA VAL A 8 23.74 4.01 6.31
C VAL A 8 23.38 4.23 7.77
N GLU A 9 23.71 5.40 8.30
CA GLU A 9 23.24 5.81 9.63
C GLU A 9 21.77 6.23 9.55
N ILE A 10 20.89 5.54 10.28
CA ILE A 10 19.44 5.77 10.19
C ILE A 10 19.08 7.21 10.59
N ALA A 11 19.80 7.76 11.58
CA ALA A 11 19.62 9.13 12.05
C ALA A 11 19.89 10.19 10.96
N GLU A 12 20.72 9.88 9.98
CA GLU A 12 21.14 10.79 8.91
C GLU A 12 20.27 10.69 7.66
N ILE A 13 19.30 9.78 7.64
CA ILE A 13 18.37 9.63 6.52
C ILE A 13 17.39 10.81 6.51
N LYS A 14 17.24 11.44 5.35
CA LYS A 14 16.21 12.43 5.06
C LYS A 14 14.95 11.78 4.48
N SER A 15 15.10 10.93 3.48
CA SER A 15 13.98 10.22 2.83
C SER A 15 14.46 8.97 2.08
N ILE A 16 13.56 8.01 1.89
CA ILE A 16 13.82 6.75 1.16
C ILE A 16 12.87 6.72 -0.03
N SER A 17 13.41 6.58 -1.26
CA SER A 17 12.59 6.51 -2.46
C SER A 17 11.73 5.24 -2.52
N GLY A 18 10.79 5.22 -3.46
CA GLY A 18 10.22 3.96 -3.96
C GLY A 18 11.28 3.12 -4.68
N VAL A 19 10.90 1.90 -5.04
CA VAL A 19 11.75 0.99 -5.82
C VAL A 19 11.56 1.30 -7.32
N GLY A 20 12.67 1.49 -8.04
CA GLY A 20 12.72 1.67 -9.49
C GLY A 20 13.58 0.59 -10.16
N GLY A 21 13.49 0.47 -11.48
CA GLY A 21 14.30 -0.49 -12.24
C GLY A 21 13.58 -1.05 -13.45
N SER A 22 14.28 -1.87 -14.23
CA SER A 22 13.73 -2.62 -15.36
C SER A 22 13.39 -4.04 -14.94
N PHE A 23 12.20 -4.50 -15.33
CA PHE A 23 11.83 -5.91 -15.23
C PHE A 23 12.13 -6.58 -16.59
N GLY A 24 13.14 -7.46 -16.62
CA GLY A 24 13.63 -8.14 -17.82
C GLY A 24 14.69 -9.19 -17.48
N ASP A 25 15.41 -9.72 -18.48
CA ASP A 25 16.44 -10.76 -18.28
C ASP A 25 17.63 -10.26 -17.44
N ASP A 26 17.95 -8.95 -17.53
CA ASP A 26 18.85 -8.24 -16.63
C ASP A 26 18.03 -7.40 -15.64
N MET A 27 17.52 -8.04 -14.57
CA MET A 27 16.82 -7.33 -13.51
C MET A 27 17.80 -6.51 -12.67
N ASP A 28 17.88 -5.20 -12.91
CA ASP A 28 18.51 -4.26 -11.98
C ASP A 28 17.41 -3.42 -11.32
N VAL A 29 17.12 -3.76 -10.07
CA VAL A 29 16.09 -3.11 -9.26
C VAL A 29 16.79 -2.39 -8.12
N TYR A 30 16.47 -1.11 -7.94
CA TYR A 30 17.16 -0.26 -6.97
C TYR A 30 16.20 0.62 -6.17
N PHE A 31 16.71 1.13 -5.05
CA PHE A 31 16.13 2.28 -4.37
C PHE A 31 17.23 3.22 -3.89
N ILE A 32 16.85 4.47 -3.65
CA ILE A 32 17.75 5.56 -3.28
C ILE A 32 17.40 6.02 -1.88
N VAL A 33 18.42 6.18 -1.05
CA VAL A 33 18.33 6.83 0.25
C VAL A 33 18.94 8.22 0.12
N PHE A 34 18.14 9.23 0.41
CA PHE A 34 18.59 10.62 0.47
C PHE A 34 18.98 10.95 1.89
N MET A 35 20.19 11.45 2.07
CA MET A 35 20.76 11.80 3.37
C MET A 35 20.49 13.28 3.69
N LYS A 36 20.58 13.65 4.97
CA LYS A 36 20.36 15.02 5.45
C LYS A 36 21.45 15.99 4.99
N ASP A 37 22.67 15.50 4.78
CA ASP A 37 23.81 16.25 4.23
C ASP A 37 23.69 16.51 2.71
N GLY A 38 22.64 15.97 2.07
CA GLY A 38 22.39 16.10 0.63
C GLY A 38 23.01 15.00 -0.23
N SER A 39 23.80 14.09 0.35
CA SER A 39 24.32 12.92 -0.34
C SER A 39 23.22 11.88 -0.60
N THR A 40 23.51 10.94 -1.49
CA THR A 40 22.59 9.84 -1.83
C THR A 40 23.32 8.50 -1.80
N ALA A 41 22.71 7.48 -1.22
CA ALA A 41 23.15 6.10 -1.30
C ALA A 41 22.16 5.31 -2.16
N GLN A 42 22.64 4.67 -3.22
CA GLN A 42 21.81 3.85 -4.12
C GLN A 42 22.14 2.37 -3.91
N PHE A 43 21.11 1.56 -3.71
CA PHE A 43 21.24 0.12 -3.46
C PHE A 43 20.61 -0.67 -4.60
N HIS A 44 21.43 -1.50 -5.26
CA HIS A 44 21.05 -2.34 -6.39
C HIS A 44 20.86 -3.79 -5.97
N TYR A 45 19.83 -4.44 -6.51
CA TYR A 45 19.51 -5.85 -6.26
C TYR A 45 19.00 -6.52 -7.54
N ASN A 46 19.37 -7.78 -7.71
CA ASN A 46 19.03 -8.55 -8.91
C ASN A 46 17.62 -9.17 -8.91
N SER A 47 16.66 -8.63 -8.13
CA SER A 47 15.29 -9.19 -8.04
C SER A 47 14.36 -8.33 -7.17
N ARG A 48 13.17 -8.89 -6.87
CA ARG A 48 12.20 -8.36 -5.88
C ARG A 48 12.77 -8.14 -4.47
N ILE A 49 13.96 -8.65 -4.15
CA ILE A 49 14.67 -8.42 -2.87
C ILE A 49 14.82 -6.92 -2.58
N ALA A 50 14.91 -6.06 -3.60
CA ALA A 50 14.93 -4.61 -3.41
C ALA A 50 13.73 -4.09 -2.60
N TYR A 51 12.53 -4.63 -2.83
CA TYR A 51 11.32 -4.26 -2.09
C TYR A 51 11.42 -4.66 -0.62
N GLU A 52 11.88 -5.88 -0.35
CA GLU A 52 12.07 -6.38 1.01
C GLU A 52 13.10 -5.55 1.78
N LYS A 53 14.23 -5.25 1.15
CA LYS A 53 15.32 -4.45 1.73
C LYS A 53 14.91 -3.00 1.96
N ARG A 54 14.17 -2.42 1.02
CA ARG A 54 13.60 -1.08 1.15
C ARG A 54 12.58 -1.03 2.28
N ARG A 55 11.70 -2.04 2.39
CA ARG A 55 10.72 -2.17 3.48
C ARG A 55 11.39 -2.31 4.83
N GLU A 56 12.43 -3.13 4.92
CA GLU A 56 13.26 -3.31 6.12
C GLU A 56 13.82 -1.96 6.60
N LEU A 57 14.47 -1.21 5.70
CA LEU A 57 15.01 0.11 6.02
C LEU A 57 13.92 1.11 6.42
N LYS A 58 12.80 1.16 5.70
CA LYS A 58 11.69 2.08 5.99
C LYS A 58 11.06 1.81 7.36
N LYS A 59 10.96 0.55 7.79
CA LYS A 59 10.52 0.19 9.15
C LYS A 59 11.45 0.79 10.21
N LEU A 60 12.76 0.56 10.07
CA LEU A 60 13.76 1.09 10.99
C LEU A 60 13.75 2.62 11.02
N TYR A 61 13.60 3.26 9.86
CA TYR A 61 13.47 4.71 9.75
C TYR A 61 12.22 5.23 10.47
N ASN A 62 11.07 4.58 10.29
CA ASN A 62 9.82 4.97 10.96
C ASN A 62 9.94 4.80 12.47
N GLU A 63 10.49 3.68 12.95
CA GLU A 63 10.77 3.45 14.38
C GLU A 63 11.68 4.54 14.95
N PHE A 64 12.77 4.87 14.27
CA PHE A 64 13.71 5.92 14.69
C PHE A 64 13.04 7.29 14.82
N ASN A 65 12.18 7.65 13.86
CA ASN A 65 11.52 8.95 13.82
C ASN A 65 10.16 8.96 14.55
N ASN A 66 9.79 7.88 15.24
CA ASN A 66 8.47 7.70 15.87
C ASN A 66 7.30 7.96 14.91
N VAL A 67 7.46 7.58 13.64
CA VAL A 67 6.40 7.69 12.63
C VAL A 67 5.37 6.60 12.90
N GLY A 68 4.18 7.01 13.32
CA GLY A 68 3.06 6.11 13.55
C GLY A 68 2.55 5.44 12.27
N GLU A 69 1.77 4.39 12.45
CA GLU A 69 1.01 3.78 11.36
C GLU A 69 -0.04 4.78 10.86
N THR A 70 0.04 5.10 9.57
CA THR A 70 -0.87 6.02 8.89
C THR A 70 -1.15 5.50 7.49
N TYR A 71 -2.27 5.93 6.91
CA TYR A 71 -2.72 5.53 5.58
C TYR A 71 -3.15 6.78 4.82
N GLN A 72 -2.45 7.07 3.73
CA GLN A 72 -2.80 8.15 2.83
C GLN A 72 -3.86 7.66 1.84
N LEU A 73 -4.99 8.35 1.75
CA LEU A 73 -6.02 8.01 0.77
C LEU A 73 -5.55 8.32 -0.65
N MET A 74 -5.82 7.41 -1.59
CA MET A 74 -5.45 7.54 -3.00
C MET A 74 -6.68 7.51 -3.90
N ASN A 75 -7.23 6.32 -4.17
CA ASN A 75 -8.26 6.11 -5.19
C ASN A 75 -9.42 5.32 -4.63
N GLU A 76 -10.62 5.48 -5.20
CA GLU A 76 -11.72 4.58 -4.91
C GLU A 76 -11.47 3.20 -5.51
N ALA A 77 -12.07 2.18 -4.89
CA ALA A 77 -12.05 0.82 -5.35
C ALA A 77 -13.48 0.29 -5.35
N ASP A 78 -13.85 -0.32 -6.48
CA ASP A 78 -15.20 -0.78 -6.76
C ASP A 78 -15.27 -2.30 -6.81
N ILE A 79 -16.48 -2.82 -6.70
CA ILE A 79 -16.85 -4.17 -7.14
C ILE A 79 -17.86 -4.08 -8.28
N ARG A 80 -18.09 -5.19 -8.99
CA ARG A 80 -19.20 -5.33 -9.92
C ARG A 80 -20.20 -6.34 -9.40
N VAL A 81 -21.48 -5.99 -9.45
CA VAL A 81 -22.58 -6.90 -9.10
C VAL A 81 -23.61 -6.83 -10.23
N GLY A 82 -23.81 -7.94 -10.93
CA GLY A 82 -24.73 -7.99 -12.08
C GLY A 82 -24.41 -6.98 -13.18
N GLY A 83 -23.13 -6.63 -13.36
CA GLY A 83 -22.67 -5.63 -14.34
C GLY A 83 -22.69 -4.18 -13.85
N VAL A 84 -23.18 -3.90 -12.64
CA VAL A 84 -23.20 -2.55 -12.05
C VAL A 84 -21.96 -2.35 -11.18
N SER A 85 -21.26 -1.22 -11.37
CA SER A 85 -20.13 -0.84 -10.52
C SER A 85 -20.64 -0.25 -9.21
N ILE A 86 -20.14 -0.77 -8.08
CA ILE A 86 -20.55 -0.35 -6.75
C ILE A 86 -19.29 0.01 -5.95
N PRO A 87 -19.22 1.24 -5.38
CA PRO A 87 -18.15 1.63 -4.48
C PRO A 87 -18.03 0.66 -3.30
N PHE A 88 -16.80 0.22 -3.02
CA PHE A 88 -16.55 -0.84 -2.04
C PHE A 88 -15.45 -0.48 -1.03
N GLY A 89 -14.49 0.32 -1.45
CA GLY A 89 -13.36 0.70 -0.65
C GLY A 89 -12.47 1.73 -1.33
N VAL A 90 -11.23 1.81 -0.89
CA VAL A 90 -10.23 2.72 -1.42
C VAL A 90 -8.85 2.07 -1.44
N ARG A 91 -8.03 2.46 -2.41
CA ARG A 91 -6.59 2.30 -2.35
C ARG A 91 -6.01 3.33 -1.39
N VAL A 92 -5.12 2.87 -0.51
CA VAL A 92 -4.33 3.69 0.39
C VAL A 92 -2.85 3.38 0.24
N ASP A 93 -1.99 4.34 0.53
CA ASP A 93 -0.56 4.10 0.76
C ASP A 93 -0.30 4.13 2.27
N ASN A 94 0.23 3.05 2.83
CA ASN A 94 0.52 2.97 4.26
C ASN A 94 1.81 3.73 4.64
N SER A 95 2.16 3.80 5.93
CA SER A 95 3.35 4.50 6.40
C SER A 95 4.68 3.86 5.94
N LEU A 96 4.63 2.67 5.36
CA LEU A 96 5.74 2.04 4.65
C LEU A 96 5.75 2.40 3.16
N ASP A 97 4.96 3.37 2.70
CA ASP A 97 4.78 3.75 1.30
C ASP A 97 4.38 2.55 0.40
N GLU A 98 3.67 1.58 0.95
CA GLU A 98 3.11 0.45 0.20
C GLU A 98 1.63 0.68 -0.07
N SER A 99 1.21 0.41 -1.30
CA SER A 99 -0.19 0.48 -1.68
C SER A 99 -0.96 -0.76 -1.26
N GLU A 100 -2.09 -0.56 -0.61
CA GLU A 100 -3.04 -1.60 -0.24
C GLU A 100 -4.48 -1.14 -0.49
N ILE A 101 -5.42 -2.08 -0.48
CA ILE A 101 -6.84 -1.81 -0.60
C ILE A 101 -7.48 -1.96 0.78
N LYS A 102 -8.33 -1.01 1.15
CA LYS A 102 -9.16 -1.03 2.36
C LYS A 102 -10.61 -0.88 1.98
N THR A 103 -11.46 -1.72 2.55
CA THR A 103 -12.92 -1.58 2.48
C THR A 103 -13.38 -0.29 3.17
N PHE A 104 -14.60 0.19 2.87
CA PHE A 104 -15.12 1.37 3.57
C PHE A 104 -15.27 1.17 5.07
N LEU A 105 -15.62 -0.03 5.53
CA LEU A 105 -15.66 -0.36 6.96
C LEU A 105 -14.28 -0.22 7.63
N GLU A 106 -13.22 -0.70 6.98
CA GLU A 106 -11.86 -0.53 7.50
C GLU A 106 -11.45 0.94 7.51
N ILE A 107 -11.81 1.71 6.48
CA ILE A 107 -11.54 3.15 6.44
C ILE A 107 -12.26 3.89 7.55
N GLU A 108 -13.51 3.55 7.84
CA GLU A 108 -14.26 4.14 8.94
C GLU A 108 -13.56 3.87 10.29
N GLU A 109 -13.11 2.63 10.51
CA GLU A 109 -12.39 2.25 11.72
C GLU A 109 -11.05 3.00 11.85
N LEU A 110 -10.25 3.02 10.79
CA LEU A 110 -8.97 3.73 10.75
C LEU A 110 -9.13 5.25 10.92
N THR A 111 -10.22 5.82 10.43
CA THR A 111 -10.55 7.24 10.61
C THR A 111 -10.82 7.54 12.08
N LYS A 112 -11.60 6.68 12.77
CA LYS A 112 -11.84 6.81 14.22
C LYS A 112 -10.55 6.71 15.04
N GLN A 113 -9.56 5.96 14.56
CA GLN A 113 -8.24 5.85 15.17
C GLN A 113 -7.29 7.02 14.83
N GLY A 114 -7.71 7.97 13.97
CA GLY A 114 -6.87 9.08 13.52
C GLY A 114 -5.71 8.66 12.60
N LYS A 115 -5.82 7.50 11.94
CA LYS A 115 -4.74 6.94 11.09
C LYS A 115 -4.87 7.33 9.61
N ILE A 116 -6.01 7.89 9.20
CA ILE A 116 -6.23 8.30 7.81
C ILE A 116 -5.70 9.72 7.57
N ILE A 117 -4.91 9.89 6.51
CA ILE A 117 -4.47 11.19 6.00
C ILE A 117 -5.15 11.40 4.64
N ASP A 118 -6.06 12.38 4.57
CA ASP A 118 -6.64 12.84 3.30
C ASP A 118 -6.02 14.19 2.92
N ASN A 119 -5.20 14.18 1.87
CA ASN A 119 -4.57 15.37 1.32
C ASN A 119 -5.24 15.85 0.02
N GLY A 120 -6.42 15.33 -0.31
CA GLY A 120 -7.15 15.67 -1.52
C GLY A 120 -6.53 15.17 -2.83
N ARG A 121 -5.48 14.34 -2.78
CA ARG A 121 -4.87 13.75 -3.98
C ARG A 121 -5.66 12.51 -4.41
N ARG A 122 -6.43 12.65 -5.48
CA ARG A 122 -7.09 11.53 -6.16
C ARG A 122 -6.38 11.25 -7.48
N GLN A 123 -6.01 9.99 -7.74
CA GLN A 123 -5.55 9.56 -9.06
C GLN A 123 -6.74 9.00 -9.84
N LEU A 124 -6.77 9.22 -11.15
CA LEU A 124 -7.73 8.58 -12.05
C LEU A 124 -7.30 7.12 -12.27
N ALA A 125 -7.73 6.22 -11.38
CA ALA A 125 -7.52 4.78 -11.53
C ALA A 125 -8.82 4.04 -11.21
N TYR A 126 -9.30 3.23 -12.16
CA TYR A 126 -10.41 2.32 -11.92
C TYR A 126 -9.89 0.98 -11.38
N ILE A 127 -10.34 0.60 -10.19
CA ILE A 127 -9.93 -0.63 -9.51
C ILE A 127 -11.17 -1.48 -9.26
N CYS A 128 -11.36 -2.54 -10.04
CA CYS A 128 -12.41 -3.53 -9.81
C CYS A 128 -11.86 -4.71 -9.01
N LEU A 129 -12.28 -4.82 -7.74
CA LEU A 129 -11.78 -5.80 -6.78
C LEU A 129 -12.44 -7.17 -6.95
N LEU A 130 -13.77 -7.18 -7.10
CA LEU A 130 -14.59 -8.38 -7.28
C LEU A 130 -15.56 -8.18 -8.45
N ASP A 131 -15.94 -9.28 -9.10
CA ASP A 131 -17.09 -9.33 -10.02
C ASP A 131 -18.01 -10.48 -9.58
N ILE A 132 -19.27 -10.14 -9.29
CA ILE A 132 -20.30 -11.04 -8.79
C ILE A 132 -21.42 -11.10 -9.83
N GLN A 133 -21.68 -12.29 -10.36
CA GLN A 133 -22.70 -12.54 -11.38
C GLN A 133 -23.64 -13.66 -10.93
N ASN A 134 -24.95 -13.39 -10.95
CA ASN A 134 -25.97 -14.34 -10.47
C ASN A 134 -25.66 -14.88 -9.07
N GLY A 135 -25.18 -14.00 -8.18
CA GLY A 135 -24.75 -14.36 -6.84
C GLY A 135 -23.40 -15.06 -6.77
N LYS A 136 -22.69 -15.36 -7.85
CA LYS A 136 -21.40 -16.07 -7.80
C LYS A 136 -20.23 -15.14 -8.01
N ILE A 137 -19.15 -15.33 -7.25
CA ILE A 137 -17.90 -14.60 -7.48
C ILE A 137 -17.23 -15.17 -8.73
N VAL A 138 -17.24 -14.41 -9.82
CA VAL A 138 -16.62 -14.82 -11.10
C VAL A 138 -15.23 -14.22 -11.31
N ARG A 139 -14.87 -13.19 -10.54
CA ARG A 139 -13.52 -12.60 -10.54
C ARG A 139 -13.17 -12.02 -9.17
N GLY A 140 -11.89 -12.14 -8.84
CA GLY A 140 -11.29 -11.58 -7.63
C GLY A 140 -11.20 -12.61 -6.50
N THR A 141 -10.50 -12.25 -5.44
CA THR A 141 -10.30 -13.11 -4.27
C THR A 141 -11.10 -12.56 -3.11
N LEU A 142 -11.97 -13.39 -2.55
CA LEU A 142 -12.78 -13.03 -1.40
C LEU A 142 -11.96 -13.16 -0.10
N THR A 143 -11.72 -12.03 0.57
CA THR A 143 -11.06 -11.97 1.88
C THR A 143 -12.09 -11.75 2.99
N ASP A 144 -11.74 -12.02 4.25
CA ASP A 144 -12.66 -11.79 5.39
C ASP A 144 -13.14 -10.34 5.50
N ALA A 145 -12.28 -9.37 5.18
CA ALA A 145 -12.64 -7.96 5.13
C ALA A 145 -13.70 -7.70 4.04
N TYR A 146 -13.55 -8.34 2.88
CA TYR A 146 -14.51 -8.20 1.78
C TYR A 146 -15.84 -8.87 2.11
N ARG A 147 -15.82 -10.04 2.78
CA ARG A 147 -17.05 -10.69 3.28
C ARG A 147 -17.82 -9.76 4.20
N LYS A 148 -17.15 -9.22 5.22
CA LYS A 148 -17.75 -8.29 6.19
C LYS A 148 -18.35 -7.06 5.52
N GLN A 149 -17.68 -6.50 4.50
CA GLN A 149 -18.19 -5.36 3.72
C GLN A 149 -19.40 -5.75 2.86
N LEU A 150 -19.36 -6.89 2.15
CA LEU A 150 -20.49 -7.39 1.35
C LEU A 150 -21.73 -7.65 2.22
N ASP A 151 -21.54 -8.26 3.40
CA ASP A 151 -22.60 -8.53 4.36
C ASP A 151 -23.23 -7.23 4.86
N ALA A 152 -22.41 -6.23 5.20
CA ALA A 152 -22.89 -4.91 5.63
C ALA A 152 -23.64 -4.15 4.52
N MET A 153 -23.32 -4.44 3.25
CA MET A 153 -24.01 -3.90 2.08
C MET A 153 -25.27 -4.69 1.69
N GLY A 154 -25.53 -5.85 2.32
CA GLY A 154 -26.64 -6.74 1.98
C GLY A 154 -26.48 -7.46 0.65
N ILE A 155 -25.25 -7.61 0.15
CA ILE A 155 -24.96 -8.29 -1.11
C ILE A 155 -24.79 -9.78 -0.85
N VAL A 156 -25.69 -10.59 -1.39
CA VAL A 156 -25.65 -12.05 -1.28
C VAL A 156 -24.73 -12.63 -2.34
N TYR A 157 -23.87 -13.58 -1.94
CA TYR A 157 -23.02 -14.32 -2.85
C TYR A 157 -22.82 -15.78 -2.41
N GLU A 158 -22.48 -16.62 -3.38
CA GLU A 158 -22.03 -18.01 -3.27
C GLU A 158 -20.56 -18.05 -3.68
N GLU A 159 -19.79 -18.89 -2.99
CA GLU A 159 -18.38 -19.18 -3.31
C GLU A 159 -18.20 -20.06 -4.54
#